data_AF-A0A537H3V7-F1
#
_entry.id   AF-A0A537H3V7-F1
#
_cell.length_a   1.000
_cell.length_b   1.000
_cell.length_c   1.000
_cell.angle_alpha   90.00
_cell.angle_beta   90.00
_cell.angle_gamma   90.00
#
_symmetry.space_group_name_H-M   'P 1'
#
loop_
_entity.id
_entity.type
_entity.pdbx_description
1 polymer ?
#
loop_
_entity_poly.entity_id
_entity_poly.type
_entity_poly.pdbx_seq_one_letter_code
_entity_poly.pdbx_strand_id
1 'polypeptide(L)'
;MKAVVLAAGRGERLWPLTETRPKPLLPIANKPIVERTIEAIADAGIRQVILVVGFKSETIRERFGDGGKVNCEIEYVKQRTPRGTADAVAAAGDELKAEDRFLVMYGDDYYEKRVVKDFLAKAQLDEGISIATAPVEDSSPFGVIET
;
A
#
# COMPACT_ATOMS: atom_id res chain seq x y z
N MET A 1 -11.23 10.90 -1.91
CA MET A 1 -10.65 9.55 -2.06
C MET A 1 -9.30 9.52 -1.37
N LYS A 2 -9.21 8.73 -0.29
CA LYS A 2 -7.94 8.34 0.34
C LYS A 2 -7.40 7.04 -0.26
N ALA A 3 -6.10 6.81 -0.10
CA ALA A 3 -5.46 5.52 -0.39
C ALA A 3 -4.94 4.89 0.90
N VAL A 4 -5.14 3.58 1.05
CA VAL A 4 -4.60 2.76 2.13
C VAL A 4 -3.42 1.96 1.59
N VAL A 5 -2.24 2.12 2.20
CA VAL A 5 -1.03 1.37 1.86
C VAL A 5 -0.69 0.40 2.98
N LEU A 6 -0.67 -0.89 2.66
CA LEU A 6 -0.45 -1.97 3.63
C LEU A 6 1.05 -2.21 3.84
N ALA A 7 1.59 -1.79 4.98
CA ALA A 7 3.02 -1.78 5.28
C ALA A 7 3.37 -2.40 6.65
N ALA A 8 2.47 -3.24 7.20
CA ALA A 8 2.59 -3.75 8.58
C ALA A 8 3.38 -5.07 8.74
N GLY A 9 3.60 -5.81 7.65
CA GLY A 9 4.19 -7.14 7.67
C GLY A 9 5.66 -7.18 8.11
N ARG A 10 6.06 -8.26 8.79
CA ARG A 10 7.46 -8.49 9.22
C ARG A 10 8.40 -8.85 8.08
N GLY A 11 7.89 -9.40 6.97
CA GLY A 11 8.72 -9.82 5.84
C GLY A 11 9.65 -10.99 6.18
N GLU A 12 9.14 -12.00 6.90
CA GLU A 12 9.92 -13.15 7.41
C GLU A 12 10.63 -13.94 6.30
N ARG A 13 10.01 -14.04 5.10
CA ARG A 13 10.61 -14.68 3.92
C ARG A 13 11.89 -14.00 3.40
N LEU A 14 12.15 -12.76 3.83
CA LEU A 14 13.33 -11.97 3.44
C LEU A 14 14.35 -11.85 4.57
N TRP A 15 14.19 -12.57 5.67
CA TRP A 15 15.20 -12.61 6.71
C TRP A 15 16.54 -13.13 6.12
N PRO A 16 17.70 -12.53 6.45
CA PRO A 16 17.95 -11.50 7.49
C PRO A 16 17.80 -10.04 7.03
N LEU A 17 17.44 -9.78 5.77
CA LEU A 17 17.33 -8.40 5.25
C LEU A 17 16.31 -7.56 6.03
N THR A 18 15.30 -8.22 6.60
CA THR A 18 14.22 -7.60 7.37
C THR A 18 14.47 -7.55 8.89
N GLU A 19 15.62 -8.01 9.37
CA GLU A 19 15.95 -7.98 10.80
C GLU A 19 16.07 -6.54 11.32
N THR A 20 16.76 -5.68 10.57
CA THR A 20 17.08 -4.31 11.00
C THR A 20 16.13 -3.27 10.40
N ARG A 21 15.41 -3.60 9.33
CA ARG A 21 14.51 -2.70 8.59
C ARG A 21 13.23 -3.41 8.14
N PRO A 22 12.08 -2.71 8.12
CA PRO A 22 10.84 -3.32 7.65
C PRO A 22 10.88 -3.53 6.13
N LYS A 23 10.22 -4.59 5.62
CA LYS A 23 10.16 -4.93 4.18
C LYS A 23 9.79 -3.73 3.28
N PRO A 24 8.78 -2.90 3.62
CA PRO A 24 8.42 -1.71 2.83
C PRO A 24 9.59 -0.72 2.60
N LEU A 25 10.59 -0.70 3.48
CA LEU A 25 11.78 0.16 3.36
C LEU A 25 12.98 -0.51 2.67
N LEU A 26 12.84 -1.74 2.18
CA LEU A 26 13.89 -2.37 1.38
C LEU A 26 14.05 -1.61 0.05
N PRO A 27 15.28 -1.23 -0.31
CA PRO A 27 15.52 -0.46 -1.53
C PRO A 27 15.50 -1.37 -2.76
N ILE A 28 14.81 -0.94 -3.81
CA ILE A 28 14.92 -1.48 -5.16
C ILE A 28 15.44 -0.36 -6.04
N ALA A 29 16.63 -0.55 -6.62
CA ALA A 29 17.36 0.48 -7.35
C ALA A 29 17.43 1.80 -6.54
N ASN A 30 17.98 1.73 -5.32
CA ASN A 30 18.22 2.85 -4.40
C ASN A 30 16.99 3.60 -3.85
N LYS A 31 15.77 3.12 -4.12
CA LYS A 31 14.53 3.72 -3.57
C LYS A 31 13.70 2.66 -2.82
N PRO A 32 13.21 2.95 -1.60
CA PRO A 32 12.27 2.07 -0.90
C PRO A 32 11.09 1.65 -1.78
N ILE A 33 10.69 0.39 -1.71
CA ILE A 33 9.55 -0.10 -2.50
C ILE A 33 8.26 0.66 -2.18
N VAL A 34 7.98 0.93 -0.91
CA VAL A 34 6.76 1.67 -0.50
C VAL A 34 6.77 3.12 -0.96
N GLU A 35 7.95 3.73 -1.09
CA GLU A 35 8.08 5.10 -1.61
C GLU A 35 7.62 5.16 -3.08
N ARG A 36 7.91 4.11 -3.87
CA ARG A 36 7.44 4.01 -5.26
C ARG A 36 5.91 3.89 -5.33
N THR A 37 5.31 3.12 -4.42
CA THR A 37 3.85 2.98 -4.32
C THR A 37 3.20 4.32 -3.97
N ILE A 38 3.72 5.05 -2.98
CA ILE A 38 3.19 6.37 -2.60
C ILE A 38 3.36 7.38 -3.74
N GLU A 39 4.50 7.37 -4.44
CA GLU A 39 4.70 8.23 -5.61
C GLU A 39 3.75 7.90 -6.76
N ALA A 40 3.38 6.63 -6.95
CA ALA A 40 2.41 6.23 -7.97
C ALA A 40 0.98 6.67 -7.61
N ILE A 41 0.61 6.59 -6.32
CA ILE A 41 -0.64 7.12 -5.78
C ILE A 41 -0.72 8.64 -5.98
N ALA A 42 0.34 9.36 -5.61
CA ALA A 42 0.44 10.82 -5.77
C ALA A 42 0.34 11.24 -7.24
N ASP A 43 1.04 10.51 -8.12
CA ASP A 43 1.01 10.75 -9.57
C ASP A 43 -0.39 10.55 -10.15
N ALA A 44 -1.16 9.61 -9.61
CA ALA A 44 -2.55 9.35 -9.99
C ALA A 44 -3.56 10.34 -9.38
N GLY A 45 -3.10 11.33 -8.61
CA GLY A 45 -3.92 12.43 -8.10
C GLY A 45 -4.45 12.26 -6.69
N ILE A 46 -4.16 11.13 -6.02
CA ILE A 46 -4.56 10.92 -4.62
C ILE A 46 -3.49 11.51 -3.71
N ARG A 47 -3.85 12.49 -2.88
CA ARG A 47 -2.91 13.19 -1.98
C ARG A 47 -2.96 12.73 -0.54
N GLN A 48 -4.01 12.03 -0.12
CA GLN A 48 -4.17 11.56 1.25
C GLN A 48 -3.92 10.06 1.32
N VAL A 49 -2.91 9.67 2.11
CA VAL A 49 -2.46 8.28 2.22
C VAL A 49 -2.49 7.83 3.68
N ILE A 50 -3.16 6.72 3.94
CA ILE A 50 -3.12 6.03 5.22
C ILE A 50 -2.10 4.90 5.10
N LEU A 51 -0.95 5.03 5.74
CA LEU A 51 0.01 3.94 5.88
C LEU A 51 -0.36 3.07 7.08
N VAL A 52 -0.77 1.84 6.81
CA VAL A 52 -1.00 0.83 7.84
C VAL A 52 0.35 0.20 8.20
N VAL A 53 0.88 0.57 9.36
CA VAL A 53 2.21 0.19 9.84
C VAL A 53 2.15 -0.81 10.98
N GLY A 54 3.23 -1.54 11.20
CA GLY A 54 3.32 -2.58 12.22
C GLY A 54 4.75 -2.70 12.73
N PHE A 55 5.46 -3.73 12.29
CA PHE A 55 6.85 -3.95 12.68
C PHE A 55 7.76 -2.76 12.30
N LYS A 56 8.52 -2.24 13.28
CA LYS A 56 9.43 -1.08 13.13
C LYS A 56 8.75 0.13 12.48
N SER A 57 7.51 0.42 12.89
CA SER A 57 6.70 1.55 12.39
C SER A 57 7.41 2.90 12.52
N GLU A 58 8.26 3.06 13.53
CA GLU A 58 9.00 4.28 13.84
C GLU A 58 9.93 4.65 12.68
N THR A 59 10.65 3.68 12.11
CA THR A 59 11.55 3.89 10.97
C THR A 59 10.80 4.35 9.71
N ILE A 60 9.57 3.84 9.49
CA ILE A 60 8.71 4.29 8.39
C ILE A 60 8.30 5.75 8.61
N ARG A 61 7.90 6.09 9.85
CA ARG A 61 7.51 7.45 10.23
C ARG A 61 8.65 8.45 10.12
N GLU A 62 9.85 8.07 10.54
CA GLU A 62 11.07 8.90 10.40
C GLU A 62 11.41 9.16 8.92
N ARG A 63 11.23 8.17 8.06
CA ARG A 63 11.55 8.28 6.63
C ARG A 63 10.61 9.26 5.92
N PHE A 64 9.30 9.12 6.14
CA PHE A 64 8.28 9.82 5.36
C PHE A 64 7.68 11.05 6.05
N GLY A 65 7.76 11.15 7.38
CA GLY A 65 7.23 12.30 8.12
C GLY A 65 5.74 12.49 7.88
N ASP A 66 5.33 13.72 7.57
CA ASP A 66 3.96 14.05 7.15
C ASP A 66 3.64 13.70 5.68
N GLY A 67 4.60 13.19 4.92
CA GLY A 67 4.44 12.85 3.51
C GLY A 67 4.86 13.92 2.51
N GLY A 68 5.29 15.11 2.95
CA GLY A 68 5.64 16.21 2.05
C GLY A 68 6.72 15.84 1.02
N LYS A 69 7.68 14.98 1.38
CA LYS A 69 8.75 14.48 0.49
C LYS A 69 8.25 13.64 -0.68
N VAL A 70 7.06 13.07 -0.57
CA VAL A 70 6.42 12.21 -1.57
C VAL A 70 5.14 12.83 -2.12
N ASN A 71 4.95 14.15 -1.91
CA ASN A 71 3.84 14.93 -2.44
C ASN A 71 2.45 14.45 -1.97
N CYS A 72 2.38 13.91 -0.74
CA CYS A 72 1.17 13.44 -0.08
C CYS A 72 1.07 13.96 1.37
N GLU A 73 -0.10 13.84 1.96
CA GLU A 73 -0.35 13.87 3.40
C GLU A 73 -0.46 12.42 3.88
N ILE A 74 0.39 12.04 4.84
CA ILE A 74 0.46 10.67 5.36
C ILE A 74 -0.08 10.60 6.77
N GLU A 75 -1.09 9.77 6.93
CA GLU A 75 -1.60 9.31 8.21
C GLU A 75 -1.06 7.91 8.52
N TYR A 76 -0.73 7.64 9.78
CA TYR A 76 -0.15 6.37 10.20
C TYR A 76 -1.11 5.64 11.14
N VAL A 77 -1.55 4.47 10.70
CA VAL A 77 -2.43 3.60 11.48
C VAL A 77 -1.65 2.36 11.87
N LYS A 78 -1.62 2.03 13.17
CA LYS A 78 -0.88 0.85 13.65
C LYS A 78 -1.76 -0.39 13.65
N GLN A 79 -1.40 -1.39 12.84
CA GLN A 79 -1.94 -2.74 12.97
C GLN A 79 -1.24 -3.44 14.15
N ARG A 80 -1.97 -3.61 15.26
CA ARG A 80 -1.39 -4.17 16.51
C ARG A 80 -0.97 -5.62 16.37
N THR A 81 -1.82 -6.44 15.77
CA THR A 81 -1.57 -7.87 15.55
C THR A 81 -1.83 -8.17 14.07
N PRO A 82 -0.83 -8.61 13.29
CA PRO A 82 -1.01 -8.87 11.87
C PRO A 82 -1.85 -10.12 11.65
N ARG A 83 -3.18 -9.96 11.56
CA ARG A 83 -4.15 -11.06 11.31
C ARG A 83 -4.52 -11.22 9.83
N GLY A 84 -3.75 -10.58 8.94
CA GLY A 84 -3.96 -10.61 7.50
C GLY A 84 -4.40 -9.28 6.91
N THR A 85 -4.68 -9.29 5.61
CA THR A 85 -5.01 -8.10 4.80
C THR A 85 -6.30 -7.41 5.25
N ALA A 86 -7.37 -8.16 5.48
CA ALA A 86 -8.65 -7.59 5.89
C ALA A 86 -8.56 -6.84 7.23
N ASP A 87 -7.80 -7.38 8.19
CA ASP A 87 -7.55 -6.74 9.48
C ASP A 87 -6.72 -5.45 9.33
N ALA A 88 -5.76 -5.43 8.39
CA ALA A 88 -4.98 -4.24 8.09
C ALA A 88 -5.85 -3.12 7.50
N VAL A 89 -6.76 -3.45 6.57
CA VAL A 89 -7.73 -2.49 6.02
C VAL A 89 -8.70 -2.02 7.10
N ALA A 90 -9.22 -2.94 7.93
CA ALA A 90 -10.13 -2.61 9.02
C ALA A 90 -9.50 -1.67 10.07
N ALA A 91 -8.19 -1.79 10.32
CA ALA A 91 -7.48 -0.88 11.21
C ALA A 91 -7.55 0.59 10.74
N ALA A 92 -7.63 0.83 9.43
CA ALA A 92 -7.79 2.16 8.85
C ALA A 92 -9.26 2.63 8.81
N GLY A 93 -10.21 1.83 9.30
CA GLY A 93 -11.64 2.06 9.13
C GLY A 93 -12.13 3.40 9.66
N ASP A 94 -11.61 3.87 10.81
CA ASP A 94 -11.99 5.17 11.37
C ASP A 94 -11.63 6.33 10.43
N GLU A 95 -10.47 6.27 9.76
CA GLU A 95 -10.00 7.30 8.83
C GLU A 95 -10.67 7.27 7.47
N LEU A 96 -11.36 6.18 7.15
CA LEU A 96 -12.08 5.95 5.90
C LEU A 96 -13.58 6.29 5.98
N LYS A 97 -14.12 6.60 7.17
CA LYS A 97 -15.57 6.83 7.37
C LYS A 97 -16.15 7.93 6.49
N ALA A 98 -15.34 8.92 6.09
CA ALA A 98 -15.76 10.04 5.26
C ALA A 98 -15.57 9.77 3.75
N GLU A 99 -15.08 8.59 3.36
CA GLU A 99 -14.78 8.25 1.97
C GLU A 99 -15.86 7.32 1.39
N ASP A 100 -16.52 7.75 0.32
CA ASP A 100 -17.43 6.87 -0.44
C ASP A 100 -16.66 5.73 -1.13
N ARG A 101 -15.42 6.01 -1.55
CA ARG A 101 -14.50 5.07 -2.19
C ARG A 101 -13.08 5.36 -1.75
N PHE A 102 -12.29 4.30 -1.59
CA PHE A 102 -10.88 4.37 -1.27
C PHE A 102 -10.08 3.35 -2.09
N LEU A 103 -8.81 3.64 -2.30
CA LEU A 103 -7.87 2.74 -2.97
C LEU A 103 -7.14 1.91 -1.91
N VAL A 104 -6.93 0.61 -2.14
CA VAL A 104 -6.07 -0.23 -1.30
C VAL A 104 -4.90 -0.72 -2.13
N MET A 105 -3.68 -0.59 -1.62
CA MET A 105 -2.46 -1.05 -2.27
C MET A 105 -1.54 -1.75 -1.28
N TYR A 106 -0.81 -2.77 -1.74
CA TYR A 106 0.24 -3.39 -0.95
C TYR A 106 1.50 -2.51 -0.96
N GLY A 107 2.11 -2.32 0.21
CA GLY A 107 3.33 -1.50 0.35
C GLY A 107 4.62 -2.21 -0.07
N ASP A 108 4.51 -3.47 -0.48
CA ASP A 108 5.61 -4.34 -0.88
C ASP A 108 5.49 -4.90 -2.30
N ASP A 109 4.58 -4.33 -3.09
CA ASP A 109 4.42 -4.54 -4.53
C ASP A 109 4.99 -3.36 -5.32
N TYR A 110 5.35 -3.60 -6.57
CA TYR A 110 5.75 -2.56 -7.51
C TYR A 110 4.61 -2.25 -8.48
N TYR A 111 4.28 -0.97 -8.62
CA TYR A 111 3.26 -0.48 -9.53
C TYR A 111 3.85 0.56 -10.47
N GLU A 112 3.66 0.37 -11.77
CA GLU A 112 3.91 1.44 -12.73
C GLU A 112 2.88 2.56 -12.53
N LYS A 113 3.33 3.81 -12.54
CA LYS A 113 2.48 4.99 -12.33
C LYS A 113 1.28 5.03 -13.27
N ARG A 114 1.51 4.68 -14.54
CA ARG A 114 0.46 4.60 -15.56
C ARG A 114 -0.60 3.56 -15.21
N VAL A 115 -0.21 2.40 -14.68
CA VAL A 115 -1.17 1.33 -14.32
C VAL A 115 -2.11 1.79 -13.21
N VAL A 116 -1.61 2.53 -12.21
CA VAL A 116 -2.46 3.10 -11.15
C VAL A 116 -3.45 4.12 -11.71
N LYS A 117 -2.99 5.01 -12.61
CA LYS A 117 -3.86 5.97 -13.32
C LYS A 117 -4.94 5.28 -14.15
N ASP A 118 -4.55 4.33 -14.98
CA ASP A 118 -5.45 3.60 -15.88
C ASP A 118 -6.48 2.79 -15.07
N PHE A 119 -6.06 2.19 -13.95
CA PHE A 119 -6.97 1.49 -13.02
C PHE A 119 -8.00 2.44 -12.42
N LEU A 120 -7.58 3.57 -11.85
CA LEU A 120 -8.49 4.53 -11.23
C LEU A 120 -9.48 5.11 -12.24
N ALA A 121 -9.03 5.44 -13.46
CA ALA A 121 -9.89 5.95 -14.51
C ALA A 121 -11.01 4.96 -14.90
N LYS A 122 -10.70 3.65 -14.93
CA LYS A 122 -11.70 2.60 -15.18
C LYS A 122 -12.60 2.33 -13.98
N ALA A 123 -12.01 2.25 -12.79
CA ALA A 123 -12.72 1.96 -11.56
C ALA A 123 -13.81 3.00 -11.26
N GLN A 124 -13.57 4.28 -11.61
CA GLN A 124 -14.55 5.36 -11.46
C GLN A 124 -15.83 5.17 -12.29
N LEU A 125 -15.80 4.33 -13.33
CA LEU A 125 -16.97 4.04 -14.18
C LEU A 125 -17.84 2.91 -13.62
N ASP A 126 -17.36 2.21 -12.58
CA ASP A 126 -18.04 1.10 -11.92
C ASP A 126 -18.58 1.55 -10.55
N GLU A 127 -19.80 1.15 -10.20
CA GLU A 127 -20.42 1.45 -8.90
C GLU A 127 -20.00 0.49 -7.79
N GLY A 128 -19.39 -0.65 -8.14
CA GLY A 128 -18.96 -1.70 -7.24
C GLY A 128 -17.46 -1.69 -6.91
N ILE A 129 -16.97 -2.89 -6.61
CA ILE A 129 -15.57 -3.15 -6.26
C ILE A 129 -14.79 -3.42 -7.54
N SER A 130 -13.73 -2.66 -7.78
CA SER A 130 -12.78 -2.91 -8.87
C SER A 130 -11.52 -3.57 -8.32
N ILE A 131 -11.06 -4.63 -8.98
CA ILE A 131 -9.82 -5.35 -8.64
C ILE A 131 -8.91 -5.37 -9.86
N ALA A 132 -7.64 -5.03 -9.68
CA ALA A 132 -6.63 -5.18 -10.72
C ALA A 132 -6.09 -6.62 -10.71
N THR A 133 -5.97 -7.23 -11.89
CA THR A 133 -5.39 -8.57 -12.06
C THR A 133 -4.20 -8.50 -13.02
N ALA A 134 -3.29 -9.46 -12.90
CA ALA A 134 -2.19 -9.65 -13.82
C ALA A 134 -2.04 -11.15 -14.13
N PRO A 135 -1.79 -11.53 -15.40
CA PRO A 135 -1.46 -12.90 -15.72
C PRO A 135 -0.10 -13.28 -15.12
N VAL A 136 -0.01 -14.49 -14.57
CA VAL A 136 1.22 -15.06 -14.01
C VAL A 136 1.39 -16.49 -14.51
N GLU A 137 2.63 -16.94 -14.66
CA GLU A 137 2.93 -18.33 -15.08
C GLU A 137 2.56 -19.35 -14.01
N ASP A 138 2.81 -19.02 -12.73
CA ASP A 138 2.43 -19.81 -11.57
C ASP A 138 1.53 -19.00 -10.63
N SER A 139 0.26 -19.38 -10.57
CA SER A 139 -0.75 -18.71 -9.74
C SER A 139 -0.85 -19.28 -8.32
N SER A 140 -0.13 -20.36 -7.99
CA SER A 140 -0.21 -21.02 -6.68
C SER A 140 0.07 -20.13 -5.46
N PRO A 141 0.90 -19.07 -5.50
CA PRO A 141 1.13 -18.21 -4.35
C PRO A 141 0.17 -17.01 -4.27
N PHE A 142 -0.80 -16.89 -5.19
CA PHE A 142 -1.67 -15.72 -5.31
C PHE A 142 -3.17 -16.06 -5.15
N GLY A 143 -3.99 -15.03 -4.95
CA GLY A 143 -5.43 -15.15 -5.15
C GLY A 143 -5.76 -15.23 -6.64
N VAL A 144 -6.62 -16.17 -7.03
CA VAL A 144 -7.04 -16.38 -8.42
C VAL A 144 -8.48 -15.91 -8.59
N ILE A 145 -8.74 -15.18 -9.67
CA ILE A 145 -10.10 -14.80 -10.08
C ILE A 145 -10.48 -15.66 -11.27
N GLU A 146 -11.57 -16.42 -11.13
CA GLU A 146 -12.23 -17.11 -12.23
C GLU A 146 -13.40 -16.24 -12.69
N THR A 147 -13.48 -15.98 -14.00
CA THR A 147 -14.50 -15.13 -14.64
C THR A 147 -15.19 -15.87 -15.77
#